data_AF-A0A831V453-F1
#
_entry.id   AF-A0A831V453-F1
#
_cell.length_a   1.000
_cell.length_b   1.000
_cell.length_c   1.000
_cell.angle_alpha   90.00
_cell.angle_beta   90.00
_cell.angle_gamma   90.00
#
_symmetry.space_group_name_H-M   'P 1'
#
loop_
_entity.id
_entity.type
_entity.pdbx_description
1 polymer ?
#
loop_
_entity_poly.entity_id
_entity_poly.type
_entity_poly.pdbx_seq_one_letter_code
_entity_poly.pdbx_strand_id
1 'polypeptide(L)' 'MKLILLGPPGAGKGTQAKMLTGQYQIPQISTGDILRAAVKDGTPMGVKAKSFMDAGG' A
#
# COMPACT_ATOMS: atom_id res chain seq x y z
N MET A 1 4.28 -17.26 -6.44
CA MET A 1 4.14 -16.28 -7.55
C MET A 1 4.53 -14.89 -7.02
N LYS A 2 5.25 -14.07 -7.80
CA LYS A 2 5.63 -12.69 -7.43
C LYS A 2 5.10 -11.74 -8.50
N LEU A 3 4.26 -10.78 -8.12
CA LEU A 3 3.55 -9.88 -9.04
C LEU A 3 3.72 -8.42 -8.60
N ILE A 4 3.71 -7.52 -9.57
CA ILE A 4 3.65 -6.07 -9.35
C ILE A 4 2.43 -5.56 -10.13
N LEU A 5 1.51 -4.87 -9.44
CA LEU A 5 0.35 -4.24 -10.08
C LEU A 5 0.60 -2.75 -10.29
N LEU A 6 0.64 -2.32 -11.55
CA LEU A 6 0.88 -0.94 -11.96
C LEU A 6 -0.40 -0.31 -12.54
N GLY A 7 -0.50 1.02 -12.46
CA GLY A 7 -1.63 1.79 -12.99
C GLY A 7 -1.89 3.07 -12.20
N PRO A 8 -2.59 4.07 -12.77
CA PRO A 8 -2.84 5.35 -12.12
C PRO A 8 -3.77 5.22 -10.89
N PRO A 9 -3.86 6.26 -10.04
CA PRO A 9 -4.92 6.36 -9.02
C PRO A 9 -6.30 6.16 -9.66
N GLY A 10 -7.19 5.43 -9.00
CA GLY A 10 -8.53 5.12 -9.53
C GLY A 10 -8.60 3.96 -10.54
N ALA A 11 -7.48 3.43 -11.06
CA ALA A 11 -7.49 2.34 -12.06
C ALA A 11 -7.94 0.96 -11.56
N GLY A 12 -8.47 0.84 -10.34
CA GLY A 12 -9.00 -0.44 -9.82
C GLY A 12 -7.94 -1.48 -9.37
N LYS A 13 -6.66 -1.10 -9.25
CA LYS A 13 -5.57 -2.00 -8.82
C LYS A 13 -5.88 -2.75 -7.52
N GLY A 14 -6.46 -2.07 -6.53
CA GLY A 14 -6.82 -2.69 -5.25
C GLY A 14 -7.89 -3.77 -5.38
N THR A 15 -8.87 -3.56 -6.25
CA THR A 15 -9.89 -4.56 -6.57
C THR A 15 -9.27 -5.80 -7.21
N GLN A 16 -8.39 -5.60 -8.19
CA GLN A 16 -7.66 -6.69 -8.84
C GLN A 16 -6.75 -7.44 -7.86
N ALA A 17 -6.01 -6.73 -7.01
CA ALA A 17 -5.16 -7.33 -5.98
C ALA A 17 -5.94 -8.23 -5.02
N LYS A 18 -7.13 -7.81 -4.57
CA LYS A 18 -8.00 -8.62 -3.70
C LYS A 18 -8.47 -9.91 -4.37
N MET A 19 -8.85 -9.84 -5.65
CA MET A 19 -9.24 -11.04 -6.42
C MET A 19 -8.08 -12.03 -6.54
N LEU A 20 -6.88 -11.54 -6.89
CA LEU A 20 -5.67 -12.36 -6.99
C LEU A 20 -5.26 -12.99 -5.64
N THR A 21 -5.37 -12.22 -4.55
CA THR A 21 -5.08 -12.69 -3.18
C THR A 21 -6.00 -13.86 -2.81
N GLY A 22 -7.30 -13.74 -3.09
CA GLY A 22 -8.27 -14.81 -2.82
C GLY A 22 -8.08 -16.05 -3.69
N GLN A 23 -7.83 -15.86 -4.98
CA GLN A 23 -7.68 -16.97 -5.94
C GLN A 23 -6.39 -17.76 -5.74
N TYR A 24 -5.27 -17.07 -5.50
CA TYR A 24 -3.94 -17.68 -5.45
C TYR A 24 -3.37 -17.81 -4.04
N GLN A 25 -4.14 -17.43 -3.01
CA GLN A 25 -3.73 -17.47 -1.61
C GLN A 25 -2.37 -16.78 -1.36
N ILE A 26 -2.12 -15.67 -2.05
CA ILE A 26 -0.91 -14.85 -1.89
C ILE A 26 -1.24 -13.59 -1.09
N PRO A 27 -0.34 -13.09 -0.21
CA PRO A 27 -0.59 -11.86 0.52
C PRO A 27 -0.51 -10.65 -0.41
N GLN A 28 -1.39 -9.67 -0.20
CA GLN A 28 -1.26 -8.35 -0.79
C GLN A 28 -0.29 -7.51 0.06
N ILE A 29 0.70 -6.91 -0.59
CA ILE A 29 1.59 -5.91 0.02
C ILE A 29 1.34 -4.57 -0.69
N SER A 30 0.97 -3.54 0.06
CA SER A 30 0.73 -2.20 -0.47
C SER A 30 1.58 -1.18 0.29
N THR A 31 2.32 -0.33 -0.44
CA THR A 31 3.12 0.75 0.16
C THR A 31 2.25 1.72 0.94
N GLY A 32 1.04 2.00 0.45
CA GLY A 32 0.08 2.86 1.15
C GLY A 32 -0.35 2.33 2.51
N ASP A 33 -0.59 1.01 2.64
CA ASP A 33 -0.94 0.40 3.94
C ASP A 33 0.28 0.35 4.88
N ILE A 34 1.46 0.01 4.35
CA ILE A 34 2.71 -0.02 5.14
C ILE A 34 3.00 1.36 5.73
N LEU A 35 2.94 2.42 4.91
CA LEU A 35 3.22 3.78 5.37
C LEU A 35 2.17 4.24 6.39
N ARG A 36 0.88 3.98 6.14
CA ARG A 36 -0.19 4.33 7.09
C ARG A 36 -0.04 3.59 8.43
N ALA A 37 0.35 2.32 8.42
CA ALA A 37 0.63 1.56 9.63
C ALA A 37 1.83 2.14 10.39
N ALA A 38 2.94 2.39 9.69
CA ALA A 38 4.15 2.97 10.29
C ALA A 38 3.88 4.35 10.94
N VAL A 39 3.05 5.19 10.30
CA VAL A 39 2.59 6.48 10.83
C VAL A 39 1.73 6.28 12.08
N LYS A 40 0.75 5.37 12.03
CA LYS A 40 -0.13 5.05 13.16
C LYS A 40 0.66 4.56 14.37
N ASP A 41 1.66 3.74 14.15
CA ASP A 41 2.49 3.13 15.19
C ASP A 41 3.59 4.08 15.69
N GLY A 42 3.69 5.30 15.15
CA GLY A 42 4.64 6.32 15.61
C GLY A 42 6.10 5.93 15.41
N THR A 43 6.39 5.00 14.49
CA THR A 43 7.77 4.57 14.21
C THR A 43 8.62 5.74 13.70
N PRO A 44 9.96 5.74 13.89
CA PRO A 44 10.82 6.80 13.36
C PRO A 44 10.63 7.02 11.85
N MET A 45 10.46 5.93 11.10
CA MET A 45 10.14 5.98 9.68
C MET A 45 8.74 6.50 9.39
N GLY A 46 7.75 6.15 10.21
CA GLY A 46 6.38 6.67 10.12
C GLY A 46 6.30 8.17 10.33
N VAL A 47 6.99 8.71 11.35
CA VAL A 47 7.06 10.16 11.59
C VAL A 47 7.65 10.88 10.38
N LYS A 48 8.73 10.35 9.80
CA LYS A 48 9.32 10.90 8.57
C LYS A 48 8.40 10.77 7.37
N ALA A 49 7.71 9.64 7.20
CA ALA A 49 6.76 9.43 6.10
C ALA A 49 5.58 10.41 6.18
N LYS A 50 5.08 10.67 7.39
CA LYS A 50 3.94 11.56 7.63
C LYS A 50 4.16 12.95 7.03
N SER A 51 5.34 13.54 7.18
CA SER A 51 5.62 14.88 6.65
C SER A 51 5.50 14.95 5.12
N PHE A 52 5.79 13.87 4.40
CA PHE A 52 5.62 13.80 2.95
C PHE A 52 4.17 13.53 2.55
N MET A 53 3.46 12.69 3.31
CA MET A 53 2.06 12.38 3.07
C MET A 53 1.16 13.60 3.28
N ASP A 54 1.42 14.38 4.34
CA ASP A 54 0.65 15.60 4.66
C ASP A 54 0.88 16.72 3.63
N ALA A 55 2.04 16.72 2.95
CA ALA A 55 2.35 17.67 1.87
C ALA A 55 1.62 17.37 0.55
N GLY A 56 0.75 16.35 0.51
CA GLY A 56 -0.03 16.00 -0.67
C GLY A 56 0.78 15.29 -1.75
N GLY A 57 1.70 14.42 -1.35
CA GLY A 57 2.54 13.62 -2.26
C GLY A 57 1.78 12.93 -3.38
#